data_AF-A0A3C0QIV6-F1
#
_entry.id   AF-A0A3C0QIV6-F1
#
_cell.length_a   1.000
_cell.length_b   1.000
_cell.length_c   1.000
_cell.angle_alpha   90.00
_cell.angle_beta   90.00
_cell.angle_gamma   90.00
#
_symmetry.space_group_name_H-M   'P 1'
#
loop_
_entity.id
_entity.type
_entity.pdbx_description
1 polymer ?
#
loop_
_entity_poly.entity_id
_entity_poly.type
_entity_poly.pdbx_seq_one_letter_code
_entity_poly.pdbx_strand_id
1 'polypeptide(L)'
;MVDAAEIKIWGELLGAVRWDIQKQLASFQYDKKFLARGFDLSPIKMPIKNGNRIYNFPELRKEKDEQIDTFKGLPGLLADTLPDKYGNQLMNVWLAQNGRSINSMNPVEQLCFIGTRGMGALEFEPAQFKSSKKTFAIEIKSLIEVAQKMLSNRKDLKENLQKNEQKAMSEILKVGTSAGGARPKAVIAYNKKTGEVRSGQTIAPKGFEHCLLKLDGVSNVQFGTSHGFGRVEYTYYLMA
;
A
#
# COMPACT_ATOMS: atom_id res chain seq x y z
N MET A 1 -17.19 9.55 0.23
CA MET A 1 -16.38 8.75 -0.71
C MET A 1 -15.46 9.73 -1.41
N VAL A 2 -14.15 9.49 -1.39
CA VAL A 2 -13.15 10.42 -1.96
C VAL A 2 -12.95 10.09 -3.43
N ASP A 3 -13.15 11.06 -4.32
CA ASP A 3 -13.00 10.91 -5.77
C ASP A 3 -11.89 11.81 -6.35
N ALA A 4 -11.24 12.63 -5.52
CA ALA A 4 -10.09 13.44 -5.90
C ALA A 4 -9.03 13.40 -4.81
N ALA A 5 -7.76 13.47 -5.23
CA ALA A 5 -6.63 13.53 -4.32
C ALA A 5 -5.56 14.50 -4.83
N GLU A 6 -4.96 15.23 -3.90
CA GLU A 6 -3.67 15.88 -4.12
C GLU A 6 -2.56 14.84 -3.97
N ILE A 7 -1.55 14.95 -4.83
CA ILE A 7 -0.38 14.08 -4.80
C ILE A 7 0.82 14.93 -4.50
N LYS A 8 1.61 14.51 -3.52
CA LYS A 8 2.88 15.14 -3.16
C LYS A 8 4.04 14.18 -3.37
N ILE A 9 5.24 14.74 -3.52
CA ILE A 9 6.49 14.00 -3.47
C ILE A 9 7.49 14.82 -2.64
N TRP A 10 8.09 14.19 -1.62
CA TRP A 10 8.97 14.88 -0.67
C TRP A 10 8.31 16.13 -0.02
N GLY A 11 7.01 16.05 0.25
CA GLY A 11 6.22 17.17 0.75
C GLY A 11 5.90 18.29 -0.24
N GLU A 12 6.39 18.25 -1.48
CA GLU A 12 6.04 19.21 -2.54
C GLU A 12 4.83 18.73 -3.34
N LEU A 13 3.93 19.65 -3.72
CA LEU A 13 2.77 19.32 -4.56
C LEU A 13 3.24 18.89 -5.95
N LEU A 14 2.99 17.63 -6.29
CA LEU A 14 3.24 17.04 -7.60
C LEU A 14 2.13 17.40 -8.58
N GLY A 15 0.89 17.33 -8.13
CA GLY A 15 -0.30 17.49 -8.96
C GLY A 15 -1.56 16.96 -8.27
N ALA A 16 -2.61 16.75 -9.04
CA ALA A 16 -3.88 16.22 -8.55
C ALA A 16 -4.41 15.12 -9.48
N VAL A 17 -5.13 14.17 -8.89
CA VAL A 17 -5.85 13.10 -9.59
C VAL A 17 -7.33 13.16 -9.25
N ARG A 18 -8.19 12.91 -10.24
CA ARG A 18 -9.64 12.78 -10.07
C ARG A 18 -10.14 11.50 -10.72
N TRP A 19 -11.01 10.78 -10.03
CA TRP A 19 -11.73 9.60 -10.49
C TRP A 19 -13.07 9.98 -11.13
N ASP A 20 -13.32 9.50 -12.34
CA ASP A 20 -14.64 9.52 -12.98
C ASP A 20 -15.30 8.15 -12.80
N ILE A 21 -16.32 8.09 -11.93
CA ILE A 21 -17.02 6.84 -11.63
C ILE A 21 -17.82 6.28 -12.81
N GLN A 22 -18.30 7.13 -13.72
CA GLN A 22 -19.07 6.65 -14.88
C GLN A 22 -18.13 6.05 -15.93
N LYS A 23 -16.96 6.65 -16.12
CA LYS A 23 -15.98 6.17 -17.10
C LYS A 23 -15.03 5.10 -16.56
N GLN A 24 -15.02 4.93 -15.23
CA GLN A 24 -14.04 4.11 -14.51
C GLN A 24 -12.61 4.50 -14.89
N LEU A 25 -12.33 5.80 -14.89
CA LEU A 25 -11.08 6.36 -15.40
C LEU A 25 -10.59 7.51 -14.52
N ALA A 26 -9.30 7.55 -14.24
CA ALA A 26 -8.68 8.67 -13.57
C ALA A 26 -8.06 9.66 -14.55
N SER A 27 -8.14 10.94 -14.18
CA SER A 27 -7.45 12.04 -14.84
C SER A 27 -6.47 12.68 -13.88
N PHE A 28 -5.22 12.85 -14.30
CA PHE A 28 -4.15 13.46 -13.52
C PHE A 28 -3.63 14.71 -14.21
N GLN A 29 -3.24 15.72 -13.43
CA GLN A 29 -2.53 16.90 -13.95
C GLN A 29 -1.42 17.30 -12.98
N TYR A 30 -0.23 17.59 -13.54
CA TYR A 30 0.89 18.14 -12.78
C TYR A 30 0.60 19.55 -12.29
N ASP A 31 1.14 19.91 -11.13
CA ASP A 31 1.21 21.28 -10.69
C ASP A 31 2.22 22.08 -11.54
N LYS A 32 1.87 23.33 -11.87
CA LYS A 32 2.72 24.17 -12.72
C LYS A 32 4.08 24.48 -12.07
N LYS A 33 4.14 24.59 -10.74
CA LYS A 33 5.41 24.82 -10.02
C LYS A 33 6.26 23.57 -10.03
N PHE A 34 5.65 22.38 -9.95
CA PHE A 34 6.38 21.13 -10.06
C PHE A 34 7.04 20.95 -11.43
N LEU A 35 6.34 21.30 -12.53
CA LEU A 35 6.92 21.24 -13.88
C LEU A 35 8.20 22.07 -14.02
N ALA A 36 8.29 23.21 -13.33
CA ALA A 36 9.48 24.06 -13.33
C ALA A 36 10.67 23.46 -12.55
N ARG A 37 10.46 22.43 -11.72
CA ARG A 37 11.54 21.76 -10.97
C ARG A 37 12.40 20.83 -11.83
N GLY A 38 11.88 20.32 -12.94
CA GLY A 38 12.64 19.46 -13.84
C GLY A 38 12.71 17.98 -13.45
N PHE A 39 12.02 17.53 -12.39
CA PHE A 39 11.99 16.12 -11.98
C PHE A 39 10.98 15.33 -12.81
N ASP A 40 11.46 14.54 -13.78
CA ASP A 40 10.59 13.72 -14.63
C ASP A 40 10.34 12.33 -14.02
N LEU A 41 9.24 12.19 -13.28
CA LEU A 41 8.88 10.96 -12.58
C LEU A 41 8.36 9.86 -13.52
N SER A 42 7.93 10.20 -14.73
CA SER A 42 7.43 9.24 -15.71
C SER A 42 7.78 9.70 -17.12
N PRO A 43 9.07 9.68 -17.49
CA PRO A 43 9.58 10.33 -18.70
C PRO A 43 9.06 9.72 -20.00
N ILE A 44 8.55 8.49 -19.95
CA ILE A 44 8.04 7.77 -21.13
C ILE A 44 6.55 8.08 -21.37
N LYS A 45 5.73 8.05 -20.32
CA LYS A 45 4.26 8.12 -20.45
C LYS A 45 3.69 9.47 -20.01
N MET A 46 4.32 10.13 -19.04
CA MET A 46 3.90 11.43 -18.52
C MET A 46 5.06 12.43 -18.43
N PRO A 47 5.78 12.71 -19.54
CA PRO A 47 6.95 13.56 -19.50
C PRO A 47 6.60 15.00 -19.12
N ILE A 48 7.40 15.60 -18.24
CA ILE A 48 7.16 16.97 -17.75
C ILE A 48 7.28 18.03 -18.86
N LYS A 49 8.04 17.75 -19.94
CA LYS A 49 8.20 18.66 -21.09
C LYS A 49 6.86 19.06 -21.71
N ASN A 50 5.88 18.15 -21.69
CA ASN A 50 4.52 18.38 -22.17
C ASN A 50 3.50 18.24 -21.02
N GLY A 51 3.94 18.47 -19.78
CA GLY A 51 3.20 18.20 -18.55
C GLY A 51 2.04 19.13 -18.26
N ASN A 52 1.95 20.27 -18.96
CA ASN A 52 0.85 21.24 -18.83
C ASN A 52 -0.41 20.76 -19.60
N ARG A 53 -0.88 19.56 -19.29
CA ARG A 53 -2.07 18.93 -19.84
C ARG A 53 -2.67 17.95 -18.83
N ILE A 54 -3.90 17.52 -19.09
CA ILE A 54 -4.52 16.43 -18.34
C ILE A 54 -4.08 15.10 -18.97
N TYR A 55 -3.54 14.21 -18.14
CA TYR A 55 -3.21 12.84 -18.48
C TYR A 55 -4.35 11.92 -18.07
N ASN A 56 -4.80 11.10 -18.99
CA ASN A 56 -5.63 9.93 -18.74
C ASN A 56 -5.20 8.83 -19.71
N PHE A 57 -5.49 7.59 -19.35
CA PHE A 57 -5.07 6.41 -20.12
C PHE A 57 -6.25 5.45 -20.22
N PRO A 58 -7.20 5.68 -21.16
CA PRO A 58 -8.38 4.83 -21.33
C PRO A 58 -8.07 3.35 -21.56
N GLU A 59 -6.89 3.04 -22.09
CA GLU A 59 -6.35 1.70 -22.30
C GLU A 59 -5.93 0.97 -21.01
N LEU A 60 -5.85 1.68 -19.88
CA LEU A 60 -5.51 1.11 -18.57
C LEU A 60 -6.77 0.80 -17.73
N ARG A 61 -7.95 0.86 -18.34
CA ARG A 61 -9.19 0.39 -17.73
C ARG A 61 -9.29 -1.12 -17.84
N LYS A 62 -9.97 -1.72 -16.89
CA LYS A 62 -10.29 -3.14 -16.95
C LYS A 62 -11.17 -3.45 -18.16
N GLU A 63 -10.68 -4.30 -19.05
CA GLU A 63 -11.49 -4.82 -20.15
C GLU A 63 -12.45 -5.92 -19.65
N LYS A 64 -13.53 -6.19 -20.41
CA LYS A 64 -14.57 -7.15 -19.98
C LYS A 64 -14.02 -8.57 -19.77
N ASP A 65 -13.04 -8.96 -20.57
CA ASP A 65 -12.48 -10.32 -20.57
C ASP A 65 -11.24 -10.45 -19.66
N GLU A 66 -10.79 -9.34 -19.05
CA GLU A 66 -9.66 -9.37 -18.13
C GLU A 66 -10.07 -9.89 -16.75
N GLN A 67 -9.32 -10.88 -16.27
CA GLN A 67 -9.53 -11.39 -14.91
C GLN A 67 -8.96 -10.42 -13.85
N ILE A 68 -7.88 -9.69 -14.19
CA ILE A 68 -7.11 -8.88 -13.25
C ILE A 68 -7.17 -7.41 -13.68
N ASP A 69 -7.63 -6.56 -12.78
CA ASP A 69 -7.62 -5.11 -12.96
C ASP A 69 -6.32 -4.52 -12.40
N THR A 70 -5.27 -4.54 -13.21
CA THR A 70 -3.90 -4.18 -12.77
C THR A 70 -3.78 -2.69 -12.47
N PHE A 71 -4.24 -1.84 -13.38
CA PHE A 71 -4.08 -0.39 -13.27
C PHE A 71 -5.30 0.30 -12.69
N LYS A 72 -6.47 -0.35 -12.66
CA LYS A 72 -7.73 0.22 -12.15
C LYS A 72 -8.07 1.57 -12.77
N GLY A 73 -7.77 1.76 -14.06
CA GLY A 73 -8.00 3.03 -14.76
C GLY A 73 -7.16 4.21 -14.25
N LEU A 74 -6.11 3.98 -13.44
CA LEU A 74 -5.15 5.01 -13.02
C LEU A 74 -4.01 5.14 -14.04
N PRO A 75 -3.39 6.33 -14.15
CA PRO A 75 -2.05 6.45 -14.71
C PRO A 75 -1.06 5.48 -14.04
N GLY A 76 -0.19 4.84 -14.82
CA GLY A 76 0.76 3.84 -14.32
C GLY A 76 1.60 4.32 -13.12
N LEU A 77 2.07 5.58 -13.17
CA LEU A 77 2.83 6.21 -12.07
C LEU A 77 2.09 6.13 -10.71
N LEU A 78 0.76 6.25 -10.73
CA LEU A 78 -0.06 6.19 -9.51
C LEU A 78 -0.48 4.75 -9.19
N ALA A 79 -0.77 3.96 -10.22
CA ALA A 79 -1.16 2.56 -10.09
C ALA A 79 -0.10 1.72 -9.37
N ASP A 80 1.19 2.03 -9.56
CA ASP A 80 2.31 1.33 -8.89
C ASP A 80 2.27 1.47 -7.35
N THR A 81 1.54 2.46 -6.81
CA THR A 81 1.35 2.60 -5.37
C THR A 81 0.20 1.72 -4.84
N LEU A 82 -0.66 1.20 -5.71
CA LEU A 82 -1.81 0.39 -5.28
C LEU A 82 -1.35 -0.84 -4.49
N PRO A 83 -2.16 -1.26 -3.50
CA PRO A 83 -1.79 -2.42 -2.70
C PRO A 83 -1.94 -3.69 -3.52
N ASP A 84 -1.13 -4.68 -3.17
CA ASP A 84 -1.21 -6.03 -3.70
C ASP A 84 -2.39 -6.84 -3.14
N LYS A 85 -2.42 -8.14 -3.43
CA LYS A 85 -3.47 -9.05 -2.93
C LYS A 85 -3.61 -9.05 -1.40
N TYR A 86 -2.51 -9.06 -0.66
CA TYR A 86 -2.50 -9.02 0.80
C TYR A 86 -2.92 -7.64 1.33
N GLY A 87 -2.39 -6.55 0.78
CA GLY A 87 -2.78 -5.19 1.13
C GLY A 87 -4.27 -4.91 0.84
N ASN A 88 -4.81 -5.43 -0.27
CA ASN A 88 -6.24 -5.35 -0.57
C ASN A 88 -7.08 -6.15 0.44
N GLN A 89 -6.60 -7.30 0.92
CA GLN A 89 -7.29 -8.04 1.99
C GLN A 89 -7.35 -7.22 3.28
N LEU A 90 -6.23 -6.63 3.70
CA LEU A 90 -6.17 -5.75 4.87
C LEU A 90 -7.14 -4.57 4.75
N MET A 91 -7.17 -3.92 3.59
CA MET A 91 -8.11 -2.84 3.30
C MET A 91 -9.57 -3.31 3.40
N ASN A 92 -9.88 -4.50 2.87
CA ASN A 92 -11.23 -5.07 2.93
C ASN A 92 -11.67 -5.41 4.35
N VAL A 93 -10.75 -5.86 5.21
CA VAL A 93 -11.07 -6.07 6.63
C VAL A 93 -11.37 -4.74 7.31
N TRP A 94 -10.56 -3.71 7.04
CA TRP A 94 -10.82 -2.37 7.55
C TRP A 94 -12.19 -1.84 7.09
N LEU A 95 -12.53 -2.03 5.81
CA LEU A 95 -13.86 -1.66 5.28
C LEU A 95 -14.97 -2.37 6.05
N ALA A 96 -14.88 -3.69 6.21
CA ALA A 96 -15.89 -4.47 6.92
C ALA A 96 -16.06 -4.02 8.38
N GLN A 97 -14.95 -3.75 9.09
CA GLN A 97 -14.97 -3.23 10.47
C GLN A 97 -15.62 -1.85 10.58
N ASN A 98 -15.56 -1.04 9.53
CA ASN A 98 -16.20 0.27 9.45
C ASN A 98 -17.59 0.22 8.79
N GLY A 99 -18.20 -0.97 8.70
CA GLY A 99 -19.55 -1.16 8.15
C GLY A 99 -19.65 -0.93 6.63
N ARG A 100 -18.52 -0.91 5.92
CA ARG A 100 -18.48 -0.74 4.46
C ARG A 100 -18.34 -2.07 3.74
N SER A 101 -18.96 -2.15 2.56
CA SER A 101 -18.83 -3.30 1.68
C SER A 101 -17.37 -3.54 1.26
N ILE A 102 -17.00 -4.81 1.17
CA ILE A 102 -15.72 -5.27 0.62
C ILE A 102 -15.58 -4.74 -0.81
N ASN A 103 -14.35 -4.34 -1.19
CA ASN A 103 -14.01 -3.75 -2.49
C ASN A 103 -14.78 -2.47 -2.85
N SER A 104 -15.36 -1.76 -1.88
CA SER A 104 -16.12 -0.53 -2.14
C SER A 104 -15.28 0.73 -2.36
N MET A 105 -13.95 0.67 -2.17
CA MET A 105 -13.08 1.80 -2.44
C MET A 105 -12.77 1.93 -3.93
N ASN A 106 -13.02 3.10 -4.49
CA ASN A 106 -12.52 3.44 -5.82
C ASN A 106 -10.98 3.62 -5.78
N PRO A 107 -10.29 3.59 -6.93
CA PRO A 107 -8.83 3.63 -6.98
C PRO A 107 -8.20 4.87 -6.32
N VAL A 108 -8.81 6.05 -6.46
CA VAL A 108 -8.31 7.27 -5.78
C VAL A 108 -8.51 7.19 -4.27
N GLU A 109 -9.63 6.64 -3.81
CA GLU A 109 -9.84 6.36 -2.38
C GLU A 109 -8.82 5.35 -1.84
N GLN A 110 -8.39 4.36 -2.63
CA GLN A 110 -7.32 3.43 -2.26
C GLN A 110 -5.97 4.14 -2.09
N LEU A 111 -5.65 5.09 -2.98
CA LEU A 111 -4.44 5.91 -2.84
C LEU A 111 -4.49 6.75 -1.56
N CYS A 112 -5.62 7.39 -1.26
CA CYS A 112 -5.83 8.13 -0.01
C CYS A 112 -5.80 7.24 1.24
N PHE A 113 -6.23 5.98 1.13
CA PHE A 113 -6.12 5.00 2.20
C PHE A 113 -4.66 4.66 2.52
N ILE A 114 -3.81 4.55 1.48
CA ILE A 114 -2.37 4.40 1.63
C ILE A 114 -1.77 5.67 2.24
N GLY A 115 -2.08 6.84 1.66
CA GLY A 115 -1.61 8.14 2.14
C GLY A 115 -0.10 8.29 1.95
N THR A 116 0.64 8.44 3.04
CA THR A 116 2.12 8.60 3.05
C THR A 116 2.87 7.28 3.25
N ARG A 117 2.16 6.15 3.19
CA ARG A 117 2.67 4.82 3.57
C ARG A 117 3.00 3.92 2.38
N GLY A 118 2.83 4.44 1.16
CA GLY A 118 3.16 3.70 -0.05
C GLY A 118 4.67 3.50 -0.19
N MET A 119 5.08 2.51 -0.98
CA MET A 119 6.48 2.41 -1.40
C MET A 119 6.88 3.62 -2.23
N GLY A 120 8.12 4.07 -2.08
CA GLY A 120 8.63 5.25 -2.77
C GLY A 120 8.35 6.53 -2.00
N ALA A 121 8.20 7.63 -2.73
CA ALA A 121 8.11 8.98 -2.15
C ALA A 121 6.77 9.69 -2.44
N LEU A 122 5.84 9.02 -3.13
CA LEU A 122 4.53 9.58 -3.41
C LEU A 122 3.65 9.57 -2.15
N GLU A 123 2.96 10.68 -1.95
CA GLU A 123 2.10 10.93 -0.81
C GLU A 123 0.73 11.38 -1.33
N PHE A 124 -0.36 10.84 -0.77
CA PHE A 124 -1.73 11.10 -1.24
C PHE A 124 -2.58 11.77 -0.16
N GLU A 125 -3.25 12.87 -0.53
CA GLU A 125 -4.11 13.64 0.37
C GLU A 125 -5.54 13.79 -0.20
N PRO A 126 -6.59 13.69 0.64
CA PRO A 126 -6.56 13.55 2.09
C PRO A 126 -6.22 12.13 2.55
N ALA A 127 -5.22 11.99 3.42
CA ALA A 127 -4.84 10.69 3.97
C ALA A 127 -5.91 10.19 4.96
N GLN A 128 -6.39 8.95 4.77
CA GLN A 128 -7.36 8.31 5.67
C GLN A 128 -6.82 8.14 7.10
N PHE A 129 -5.52 7.88 7.21
CA PHE A 129 -4.82 7.76 8.49
C PHE A 129 -3.85 8.91 8.65
N LYS A 130 -3.97 9.64 9.77
CA LYS A 130 -2.97 10.66 10.12
C LYS A 130 -1.65 9.96 10.46
N SER A 131 -0.57 10.44 9.87
CA SER A 131 0.78 9.98 10.21
C SER A 131 1.04 10.21 11.70
N SER A 132 1.31 9.14 12.44
CA SER A 132 1.83 9.25 13.80
C SER A 132 3.29 9.66 13.71
N LYS A 133 3.69 10.73 14.40
CA LYS A 133 5.12 11.10 14.48
C LYS A 133 5.95 10.12 15.33
N LYS A 134 5.28 9.24 16.08
CA LYS A 134 5.94 8.28 16.97
C LYS A 134 5.77 6.86 16.43
N THR A 135 6.89 6.19 16.24
CA THR A 135 6.94 4.74 16.07
C THR A 135 6.52 4.05 17.37
N PHE A 136 6.02 2.81 17.27
CA PHE A 136 5.63 1.97 18.39
C PHE A 136 6.31 0.61 18.29
N ALA A 137 6.55 -0.04 19.43
CA ALA A 137 7.15 -1.37 19.49
C ALA A 137 6.21 -2.40 18.85
N ILE A 138 6.78 -3.34 18.10
CA ILE A 138 6.04 -4.41 17.43
C ILE A 138 6.56 -5.74 17.95
N GLU A 139 5.65 -6.57 18.42
CA GLU A 139 5.93 -7.98 18.68
C GLU A 139 5.77 -8.78 17.37
N ILE A 140 6.87 -9.33 16.84
CA ILE A 140 6.86 -10.08 15.58
C ILE A 140 5.89 -11.27 15.62
N LYS A 141 5.80 -11.95 16.78
CA LYS A 141 4.88 -13.07 16.97
C LYS A 141 3.43 -12.64 16.73
N SER A 142 3.01 -11.50 17.31
CA SER A 142 1.67 -10.94 17.12
C SER A 142 1.40 -10.58 15.66
N LEU A 143 2.39 -10.01 14.95
CA LEU A 143 2.28 -9.71 13.53
C LEU A 143 2.01 -10.97 12.69
N ILE A 144 2.73 -12.06 12.97
CA ILE A 144 2.57 -13.36 12.29
C ILE A 144 1.19 -13.96 12.59
N GLU A 145 0.79 -14.02 13.86
CA GLU A 145 -0.47 -14.62 14.29
C GLU A 145 -1.68 -13.95 13.64
N VAL A 146 -1.70 -12.63 13.59
CA VAL A 146 -2.80 -11.91 12.94
C VAL A 146 -2.73 -12.05 11.42
N ALA A 147 -1.54 -12.05 10.80
CA ALA A 147 -1.41 -12.30 9.37
C ALA A 147 -1.93 -13.71 9.01
N GLN A 148 -1.70 -14.72 9.85
CA GLN A 148 -2.24 -16.07 9.69
C GLN A 148 -3.77 -16.09 9.85
N LYS A 149 -4.30 -15.50 10.92
CA LYS A 149 -5.76 -15.38 11.16
C LYS A 149 -6.47 -14.70 9.98
N MET A 150 -5.85 -13.67 9.40
CA MET A 150 -6.36 -12.96 8.23
C MET A 150 -6.47 -13.84 6.98
N LEU A 151 -5.48 -14.71 6.79
CA LEU A 151 -5.43 -15.58 5.62
C LEU A 151 -6.28 -16.84 5.77
N SER A 152 -6.52 -17.28 7.01
CA SER A 152 -7.40 -18.42 7.31
C SER A 152 -8.89 -18.02 7.32
N ASN A 153 -9.24 -16.86 7.89
CA ASN A 153 -10.63 -16.55 8.25
C ASN A 153 -11.34 -15.64 7.23
N ARG A 154 -11.42 -16.08 5.97
CA ARG A 154 -12.14 -15.32 4.92
C ARG A 154 -13.65 -15.15 5.17
N LYS A 155 -14.26 -15.87 6.13
CA LYS A 155 -15.72 -15.89 6.33
C LYS A 155 -16.22 -15.20 7.61
N ASP A 156 -15.43 -15.11 8.68
CA ASP A 156 -15.96 -14.80 10.03
C ASP A 156 -15.47 -13.49 10.66
N LEU A 157 -14.76 -12.62 9.92
CA LEU A 157 -14.30 -11.33 10.45
C LEU A 157 -15.43 -10.33 10.80
N LYS A 158 -16.69 -10.69 10.54
CA LYS A 158 -17.87 -9.89 10.90
C LYS A 158 -18.30 -10.07 12.37
N GLU A 159 -17.88 -11.13 13.05
CA GLU A 159 -18.43 -11.46 14.37
C GLU A 159 -17.33 -11.49 15.45
N ASN A 160 -17.35 -10.46 16.30
CA ASN A 160 -16.70 -10.41 17.63
C ASN A 160 -15.16 -10.50 17.68
N LEU A 161 -14.45 -9.60 17.00
CA LEU A 161 -13.08 -9.28 17.42
C LEU A 161 -13.11 -8.58 18.78
N GLN A 162 -12.47 -9.18 19.79
CA GLN A 162 -12.34 -8.56 21.11
C GLN A 162 -11.57 -7.22 21.00
N LYS A 163 -11.77 -6.29 21.94
CA LYS A 163 -11.11 -4.94 21.91
C LYS A 163 -9.59 -5.01 21.70
N ASN A 164 -8.92 -6.01 22.27
CA ASN A 164 -7.47 -6.20 22.10
C ASN A 164 -7.10 -6.64 20.67
N GLU A 165 -7.93 -7.46 20.03
CA GLU A 165 -7.72 -7.88 18.64
C GLU A 165 -7.96 -6.73 17.67
N GLN A 166 -8.92 -5.83 17.95
CA GLN A 166 -9.12 -4.61 17.15
C GLN A 166 -7.91 -3.67 17.22
N LYS A 167 -7.24 -3.58 18.37
CA LYS A 167 -6.03 -2.77 18.54
C LYS A 167 -4.84 -3.38 17.79
N ALA A 168 -4.57 -4.67 17.97
CA ALA A 168 -3.53 -5.39 17.21
C ALA A 168 -3.80 -5.32 15.70
N MET A 169 -5.08 -5.39 15.30
CA MET A 169 -5.47 -5.22 13.91
C MET A 169 -5.15 -3.82 13.38
N SER A 170 -5.48 -2.78 14.14
CA SER A 170 -5.14 -1.41 13.77
C SER A 170 -3.63 -1.22 13.62
N GLU A 171 -2.83 -1.85 14.48
CA GLU A 171 -1.37 -1.82 14.40
C GLU A 171 -0.85 -2.53 13.15
N ILE A 172 -1.47 -3.64 12.75
CA ILE A 172 -1.08 -4.37 11.54
C ILE A 172 -1.56 -3.69 10.28
N LEU A 173 -2.75 -3.09 10.30
CA LEU A 173 -3.19 -2.21 9.22
C LEU A 173 -2.24 -1.01 9.06
N LYS A 174 -1.67 -0.52 10.15
CA LYS A 174 -0.64 0.52 10.08
C LYS A 174 0.63 -0.02 9.42
N VAL A 175 1.10 -1.20 9.81
CA VAL A 175 2.44 -1.73 9.47
C VAL A 175 2.48 -2.51 8.15
N GLY A 176 1.42 -3.26 7.82
CA GLY A 176 1.36 -4.25 6.73
C GLY A 176 0.70 -3.79 5.43
N THR A 177 0.25 -2.54 5.34
CA THR A 177 -0.41 -1.98 4.13
C THR A 177 0.55 -1.28 3.17
N SER A 178 1.85 -1.30 3.46
CA SER A 178 2.80 -0.36 2.85
C SER A 178 3.61 -0.89 1.66
N ALA A 179 3.71 -2.21 1.48
CA ALA A 179 4.60 -2.78 0.48
C ALA A 179 3.87 -3.79 -0.43
N GLY A 180 4.00 -3.61 -1.75
CA GLY A 180 3.35 -4.43 -2.79
C GLY A 180 3.99 -5.81 -3.02
N GLY A 181 3.19 -6.82 -3.40
CA GLY A 181 3.44 -8.22 -3.82
C GLY A 181 2.53 -9.27 -3.11
N ALA A 182 2.33 -10.49 -3.65
CA ALA A 182 1.28 -11.42 -3.17
C ALA A 182 1.42 -12.06 -1.76
N ARG A 183 2.47 -11.74 -0.99
CA ARG A 183 2.81 -12.39 0.28
C ARG A 183 2.76 -11.42 1.46
N PRO A 184 2.45 -11.88 2.68
CA PRO A 184 2.45 -11.02 3.85
C PRO A 184 3.82 -10.39 4.09
N LYS A 185 3.82 -9.06 4.22
CA LYS A 185 5.02 -8.28 4.45
C LYS A 185 4.72 -7.05 5.28
N ALA A 186 5.75 -6.52 5.92
CA ALA A 186 5.65 -5.41 6.84
C ALA A 186 6.86 -4.50 6.71
N VAL A 187 6.64 -3.19 6.66
CA VAL A 187 7.73 -2.23 6.78
C VAL A 187 7.96 -1.95 8.26
N ILE A 188 9.14 -2.33 8.74
CA ILE A 188 9.57 -2.25 10.13
C ILE A 188 10.79 -1.35 10.29
N ALA A 189 11.02 -0.88 11.50
CA ALA A 189 12.28 -0.29 11.93
C ALA A 189 12.97 -1.31 12.86
N TYR A 190 14.15 -1.80 12.49
CA TYR A 190 14.87 -2.84 13.20
C TYR A 190 16.18 -2.32 13.78
N ASN A 191 16.43 -2.57 15.06
CA ASN A 191 17.70 -2.28 15.71
C ASN A 191 18.55 -3.55 15.79
N LYS A 192 19.60 -3.64 14.96
CA LYS A 192 20.49 -4.81 14.90
C LYS A 192 21.22 -5.10 16.22
N LYS A 193 21.46 -4.08 17.07
CA LYS A 193 22.21 -4.24 18.33
C LYS A 193 21.33 -4.80 19.45
N THR A 194 20.08 -4.35 19.53
CA THR A 194 19.16 -4.75 20.61
C THR A 194 18.19 -5.85 20.19
N GLY A 195 18.03 -6.09 18.89
CA GLY A 195 16.99 -6.97 18.34
C GLY A 195 15.58 -6.36 18.38
N GLU A 196 15.43 -5.10 18.81
CA GLU A 196 14.13 -4.44 18.94
C GLU A 196 13.52 -4.17 17.57
N VAL A 197 12.23 -4.48 17.42
CA VAL A 197 11.43 -4.17 16.23
C VAL A 197 10.38 -3.13 16.56
N ARG A 198 10.27 -2.12 15.70
CA ARG A 198 9.27 -1.06 15.77
C ARG A 198 8.58 -0.87 14.42
N SER A 199 7.50 -0.11 14.40
CA SER A 199 6.83 0.28 13.15
C SER A 199 7.75 1.10 12.25
N GLY A 200 7.87 0.68 10.99
CA GLY A 200 8.67 1.38 9.97
C GLY A 200 7.87 2.40 9.15
N GLN A 201 6.64 2.72 9.55
CA GLN A 201 5.75 3.67 8.86
C GLN A 201 6.08 5.15 9.15
N THR A 202 7.05 5.39 10.01
CA THR A 202 7.49 6.71 10.45
C THR A 202 9.01 6.73 10.37
N ILE A 203 9.62 7.92 10.48
CA ILE A 203 11.08 8.04 10.55
C ILE A 203 11.65 7.08 11.60
N ALA A 204 12.56 6.20 11.17
CA ALA A 204 13.25 5.27 12.06
C ALA A 204 14.04 6.06 13.13
N PRO A 205 13.91 5.72 14.42
CA PRO A 205 14.71 6.35 15.47
C PRO A 205 16.21 6.10 15.25
N LYS A 206 17.06 6.92 15.87
CA LYS A 206 18.51 6.73 15.83
C LYS A 206 18.88 5.31 16.26
N GLY A 207 19.67 4.60 15.44
CA GLY A 207 20.09 3.22 15.67
C GLY A 207 19.13 2.15 15.14
N PHE A 208 18.01 2.54 14.54
CA PHE A 208 17.12 1.64 13.80
C PHE A 208 17.31 1.83 12.29
N GLU A 209 17.15 0.75 11.55
CA GLU A 209 17.14 0.73 10.09
C GLU A 209 15.76 0.36 9.57
N HIS A 210 15.32 0.98 8.48
CA HIS A 210 14.10 0.56 7.80
C HIS A 210 14.34 -0.77 7.09
N CYS A 211 13.47 -1.74 7.33
CA CYS A 211 13.52 -3.05 6.70
C CYS A 211 12.13 -3.44 6.17
N LEU A 212 12.10 -4.17 5.06
CA LEU A 212 10.92 -4.88 4.62
C LEU A 212 10.98 -6.32 5.13
N LEU A 213 10.20 -6.64 6.16
CA LEU A 213 10.08 -7.98 6.69
C LEU A 213 9.09 -8.78 5.84
N LYS A 214 9.59 -9.80 5.12
CA LYS A 214 8.77 -10.78 4.38
C LYS A 214 8.50 -11.98 5.27
N LEU A 215 7.22 -12.28 5.49
CA LEU A 215 6.82 -13.37 6.39
C LEU A 215 6.68 -14.68 5.61
N ASP A 216 7.26 -15.74 6.14
CA ASP A 216 7.16 -17.11 5.62
C ASP A 216 6.17 -17.94 6.47
N GLY A 217 5.57 -18.99 5.90
CA GLY A 217 4.63 -19.87 6.61
C GLY A 217 3.26 -19.26 6.93
N VAL A 218 2.91 -18.15 6.30
CA VAL A 218 1.63 -17.44 6.52
C VAL A 218 0.68 -17.59 5.32
N SER A 219 1.12 -18.07 4.16
CA SER A 219 0.32 -18.06 2.93
C SER A 219 -0.40 -19.38 2.59
N ASN A 220 -1.71 -19.31 2.34
CA ASN A 220 -2.50 -20.37 1.67
C ASN A 220 -2.53 -20.21 0.13
N VAL A 221 -1.52 -19.60 -0.49
CA VAL A 221 -1.57 -19.29 -1.93
C VAL A 221 -1.24 -20.54 -2.76
N GLN A 222 -2.29 -21.28 -3.12
CA GLN A 222 -2.60 -21.96 -4.40
C GLN A 222 -1.57 -22.89 -5.08
N PHE A 223 -0.33 -23.00 -4.60
CA PHE A 223 0.67 -23.96 -5.04
C PHE A 223 1.39 -24.56 -3.82
N GLY A 224 0.75 -25.55 -3.21
CA GLY A 224 1.33 -26.39 -2.16
C GLY A 224 1.63 -25.67 -0.84
N THR A 225 1.82 -26.47 0.21
CA THR A 225 2.39 -26.05 1.49
C THR A 225 3.88 -25.75 1.32
N SER A 226 4.22 -24.74 0.51
CA SER A 226 5.61 -24.37 0.23
C SER A 226 6.17 -23.56 1.41
N HIS A 227 6.72 -24.28 2.37
CA HIS A 227 7.57 -23.72 3.42
C HIS A 227 8.95 -23.38 2.85
N GLY A 228 9.58 -22.30 3.33
CA GLY A 228 10.99 -22.03 3.05
C GLY A 228 11.25 -21.02 1.93
N PHE A 229 10.26 -20.24 1.50
CA PHE A 229 10.48 -19.16 0.53
C PHE A 229 11.46 -18.12 1.03
N GLY A 230 11.45 -17.82 2.34
CA GLY A 230 12.43 -16.91 2.92
C GLY A 230 13.86 -17.43 2.72
N ARG A 231 14.05 -18.76 2.83
CA ARG A 231 15.35 -19.39 2.57
C ARG A 231 15.72 -19.35 1.09
N VAL A 232 14.78 -19.66 0.21
CA VAL A 232 14.99 -19.60 -1.25
C VAL A 232 15.37 -18.19 -1.67
N GLU A 233 14.63 -17.18 -1.21
CA GLU A 233 14.92 -15.77 -1.51
C GLU A 233 16.28 -15.34 -0.95
N TYR A 234 16.62 -15.77 0.28
CA TYR A 234 17.92 -15.50 0.88
C TYR A 234 19.08 -16.16 0.11
N THR A 235 18.90 -17.40 -0.37
CA THR A 235 19.89 -18.06 -1.22
C THR A 235 20.13 -17.28 -2.51
N TYR A 236 19.08 -16.88 -3.22
CA TYR A 236 19.24 -16.08 -4.44
C TYR A 236 19.87 -14.71 -4.17
N TYR A 237 19.54 -14.08 -3.04
CA TYR A 237 20.19 -12.85 -2.61
C TYR A 237 21.70 -13.03 -2.38
N LEU A 238 22.13 -14.14 -1.77
CA LEU A 238 23.55 -14.43 -1.56
C LEU A 238 24.31 -14.76 -2.85
N MET A 239 23.59 -15.20 -3.89
CA MET A 239 24.18 -15.52 -5.20
C MET A 239 24.33 -14.31 -6.13
N ALA A 240 23.57 -13.24 -5.89
CA ALA A 240 23.55 -12.01 -6.70
C ALA A 240 24.67 -11.06 -6.31
#